data_AF-A0A7W1ID18-F1
#
_entry.id   AF-A0A7W1ID18-F1
#
_cell.length_a   1.000
_cell.length_b   1.000
_cell.length_c   1.000
_cell.angle_alpha   90.00
_cell.angle_beta   90.00
_cell.angle_gamma   90.00
#
_symmetry.space_group_name_H-M   'P 1'
#
loop_
_entity.id
_entity.type
_entity.pdbx_description
1 polymer ?
#
loop_
_entity_poly.entity_id
_entity_poly.type
_entity_poly.pdbx_seq_one_letter_code
_entity_poly.pdbx_strand_id
1 'polypeptide(L)' 'MTIALLVLIALHVAPVHAPCIRPARAGTQVQGDVRVCPGRYRIADPAEQGVLIAAASGTKIDLSGVVLESGDSV' A
#
# COMPACT_ATOMS: atom_id res chain seq x y z
N MET A 1 43.29 24.54 -2.40
CA MET A 1 42.60 24.04 -1.19
C MET A 1 41.41 24.97 -1.02
N THR A 2 40.15 24.57 -1.21
CA THR A 2 39.52 23.35 -0.69
C THR A 2 38.27 23.08 -1.55
N ILE A 3 38.37 22.06 -2.39
CA ILE A 3 37.24 21.45 -3.10
C ILE A 3 36.42 20.68 -2.06
N ALA A 4 35.12 20.51 -2.34
CA ALA A 4 34.19 19.60 -1.68
C ALA A 4 33.52 20.12 -0.40
N LEU A 5 32.45 20.89 -0.59
CA LEU A 5 31.24 20.60 0.19
C LEU A 5 29.98 20.98 -0.62
N LEU A 6 29.93 20.49 -1.86
CA LEU A 6 28.67 20.28 -2.56
C LEU A 6 28.00 19.08 -1.86
N VAL A 7 27.52 19.31 -0.63
CA VAL A 7 26.65 18.34 0.05
C VAL A 7 25.38 18.33 -0.78
N LEU A 8 25.30 17.35 -1.68
CA LEU A 8 24.06 16.89 -2.25
C LEU A 8 23.13 16.56 -1.08
N ILE A 9 22.36 17.54 -0.65
CA ILE A 9 21.16 17.30 0.12
C ILE A 9 20.23 16.61 -0.89
N ALA A 10 20.32 15.28 -0.94
CA ALA A 10 19.30 14.44 -1.52
C ALA A 10 18.05 14.64 -0.66
N LEU A 11 17.33 15.74 -0.93
CA LEU A 11 15.93 15.90 -0.58
C LEU A 11 15.22 14.70 -1.22
N HIS A 12 15.15 13.60 -0.47
CA HIS A 12 14.13 12.61 -0.68
C HIS A 12 12.84 13.32 -0.30
N VAL A 13 12.25 14.02 -1.28
CA VAL A 13 10.85 14.40 -1.23
C VAL A 13 10.09 13.08 -1.25
N ALA A 14 9.99 12.44 -0.09
CA ALA A 14 8.99 11.42 0.11
C ALA A 14 7.66 12.11 -0.21
N PRO A 15 6.90 11.64 -1.20
CA PRO A 15 5.60 12.23 -1.46
C PRO A 15 4.85 12.22 -0.13
N VAL A 16 4.28 13.36 0.25
CA VAL A 16 3.36 13.48 1.38
C VAL A 16 2.10 12.73 0.98
N HIS A 17 2.20 11.41 0.97
CA HIS A 17 1.07 10.53 0.79
C HIS A 17 0.27 10.63 2.08
N ALA A 18 -1.03 10.88 1.96
CA ALA A 18 -1.96 10.59 3.06
C ALA A 18 -1.63 9.21 3.64
N PRO A 19 -1.70 9.04 4.98
CA PRO A 19 -1.37 7.77 5.62
C PRO A 19 -2.11 6.64 4.91
N CYS A 20 -1.35 5.67 4.41
CA CYS A 20 -1.86 4.54 3.66
C CYS A 20 -1.56 3.26 4.43
N ILE A 21 -2.40 2.24 4.21
CA ILE A 21 -2.26 0.93 4.84
C ILE A 21 -1.64 -0.06 3.87
N ARG A 22 -0.88 -1.00 4.42
CA ARG A 22 -0.28 -2.11 3.70
C ARG A 22 -0.99 -3.42 4.08
N PRO A 23 -1.83 -3.99 3.21
CA PRO A 23 -2.50 -5.26 3.50
C PRO A 23 -1.46 -6.37 3.64
N ALA A 24 -1.50 -7.09 4.76
CA ALA A 24 -0.55 -8.17 5.06
C ALA A 24 -1.12 -9.57 4.81
N ARG A 25 -2.45 -9.72 4.75
CA ARG A 25 -3.15 -11.00 4.57
C ARG A 25 -4.51 -10.84 3.91
N ALA A 26 -5.05 -11.94 3.38
CA ALA A 26 -6.43 -12.00 2.92
C ALA A 26 -7.41 -11.67 4.07
N GLY A 27 -8.57 -11.09 3.73
CA GLY A 27 -9.56 -10.67 4.73
C GLY A 27 -9.12 -9.51 5.63
N THR A 28 -8.18 -8.66 5.17
CA THR A 28 -7.82 -7.43 5.90
C THR A 28 -9.05 -6.51 5.99
N GLN A 29 -9.51 -6.26 7.23
CA GLN A 29 -10.66 -5.40 7.48
C GLN A 29 -10.23 -3.93 7.58
N VAL A 30 -10.98 -3.07 6.91
CA VAL A 30 -10.76 -1.62 6.88
C VAL A 30 -12.10 -0.89 7.07
N GLN A 31 -12.07 0.30 7.67
CA GLN A 31 -13.26 1.12 7.93
C GLN A 31 -12.97 2.60 7.61
N GLY A 32 -13.96 3.31 7.08
CA GLY A 32 -13.85 4.74 6.75
C GLY A 32 -13.11 5.01 5.43
N ASP A 33 -12.47 6.18 5.31
CA ASP A 33 -11.68 6.56 4.15
C ASP A 33 -10.28 5.96 4.26
N VAL A 34 -10.01 4.91 3.49
CA VAL A 34 -8.77 4.15 3.55
C VAL A 34 -8.03 4.18 2.22
N ARG A 35 -6.74 4.49 2.29
CA ARG A 35 -5.83 4.41 1.16
C ARG A 35 -4.95 3.18 1.28
N VAL A 36 -4.89 2.35 0.25
CA VAL A 36 -3.89 1.28 0.16
C VAL A 36 -2.62 1.85 -0.44
N CYS A 37 -1.46 1.56 0.17
CA CYS A 37 -0.20 2.08 -0.36
C CYS A 37 0.05 1.55 -1.77
N PRO A 38 0.51 2.39 -2.73
CA PRO A 38 0.88 1.92 -4.06
C PRO A 38 1.94 0.81 -4.00
N GLY A 39 1.86 -0.16 -4.90
CA GLY A 39 2.80 -1.28 -4.96
C GLY A 39 2.18 -2.57 -5.45
N ARG A 40 3.03 -3.60 -5.54
CA ARG A 40 2.62 -4.97 -5.84
C ARG A 40 2.42 -5.75 -4.54
N TYR A 41 1.27 -6.39 -4.43
CA TYR A 41 0.91 -7.21 -3.29
C TYR A 41 0.69 -8.64 -3.77
N ARG A 42 1.46 -9.55 -3.19
CA ARG A 42 1.30 -10.98 -3.40
C ARG A 42 0.81 -11.60 -2.10
N ILE A 43 -0.50 -11.85 -2.01
CA ILE A 43 -1.16 -12.29 -0.77
C ILE A 43 -1.71 -13.69 -1.00
N ALA A 44 -1.26 -14.66 -0.22
CA ALA A 44 -1.80 -16.02 -0.26
C ALA A 44 -3.24 -16.00 0.27
N ASP A 45 -4.12 -16.71 -0.43
CA ASP A 45 -5.54 -16.81 -0.12
C ASP A 45 -6.03 -18.26 -0.34
N PRO A 46 -5.51 -19.21 0.47
CA PRO A 46 -5.82 -20.63 0.31
C PRO A 46 -7.30 -20.97 0.59
N ALA A 47 -8.06 -20.03 1.16
CA ALA A 47 -9.49 -20.15 1.38
C ALA A 47 -10.31 -19.49 0.27
N GLU A 48 -9.67 -19.03 -0.81
CA GLU A 48 -10.26 -18.34 -1.96
C GLU A 48 -11.24 -17.25 -1.56
N GLN A 49 -10.94 -16.51 -0.48
CA GLN A 49 -11.85 -15.49 0.00
C GLN A 49 -12.00 -14.39 -1.05
N GLY A 50 -10.93 -13.99 -1.73
CA GLY A 50 -10.93 -13.10 -2.89
C GLY A 50 -11.47 -11.70 -2.65
N VAL A 51 -11.91 -11.37 -1.43
CA VAL A 51 -12.64 -10.12 -1.15
C VAL A 51 -11.84 -9.20 -0.23
N LEU A 52 -11.68 -7.95 -0.66
CA LEU A 52 -11.46 -6.83 0.25
C LEU A 52 -12.83 -6.41 0.80
N ILE A 53 -13.11 -6.71 2.07
CA ILE A 53 -14.41 -6.41 2.68
C ILE A 53 -14.39 -4.99 3.26
N ALA A 54 -15.10 -4.08 2.59
CA ALA A 54 -15.39 -2.75 3.12
C ALA A 54 -16.58 -2.84 4.08
N ALA A 55 -16.30 -2.95 5.38
CA ALA A 55 -17.32 -3.18 6.41
C ALA A 55 -17.74 -1.87 7.10
N ALA A 56 -18.37 -0.95 6.36
CA ALA A 56 -19.14 0.18 6.90
C ALA A 56 -19.78 1.00 5.77
N SER A 57 -20.93 1.63 6.03
CA SER A 57 -21.51 2.64 5.14
C SER A 57 -20.55 3.83 4.99
N GLY A 58 -20.27 4.24 3.75
CA GLY A 58 -19.38 5.37 3.47
C GLY A 58 -17.88 5.05 3.45
N THR A 59 -17.50 3.76 3.45
CA THR A 59 -16.10 3.37 3.29
C THR A 59 -15.62 3.66 1.88
N LYS A 60 -14.59 4.50 1.72
CA LYS A 60 -13.94 4.78 0.43
C LYS A 60 -12.56 4.17 0.43
N ILE A 61 -12.29 3.30 -0.54
CA ILE A 61 -10.98 2.66 -0.69
C ILE A 61 -10.27 3.25 -1.91
N ASP A 62 -9.12 3.87 -1.70
CA ASP A 62 -8.23 4.31 -2.78
C ASP A 62 -7.20 3.21 -3.09
N LEU A 63 -7.27 2.64 -4.29
CA LEU A 63 -6.38 1.62 -4.84
C LEU A 63 -5.45 2.17 -5.94
N SER A 64 -5.29 3.49 -6.02
CA SER A 64 -4.44 4.11 -7.05
C SER A 64 -3.00 3.59 -6.95
N GLY A 65 -2.49 3.04 -8.06
CA GLY A 65 -1.12 2.50 -8.12
C GLY A 65 -0.93 1.15 -7.39
N VAL A 66 -2.01 0.45 -7.06
CA VAL A 66 -1.99 -0.88 -6.44
C VAL A 66 -2.15 -1.97 -7.50
N VAL A 67 -1.32 -3.00 -7.42
CA VAL A 67 -1.47 -4.25 -8.17
C VAL A 67 -1.61 -5.40 -7.17
N LEU A 68 -2.70 -6.15 -7.26
CA LEU A 68 -2.97 -7.32 -6.43
C LEU A 68 -2.74 -8.60 -7.25
N GLU A 69 -1.92 -9.51 -6.73
CA GLU A 69 -1.58 -10.80 -7.34
C GLU A 69 -1.82 -11.91 -6.30
N SER A 70 -2.25 -13.10 -6.75
CA SER A 70 -2.34 -14.25 -5.84
C SER A 70 -0.95 -14.66 -5.36
N GLY A 71 -0.83 -14.84 -4.05
CA GLY A 71 0.35 -15.39 -3.39
C GLY A 71 0.37 -16.89 -3.25
N ASP A 72 -0.62 -17.59 -3.79
CA ASP A 72 -0.65 -19.04 -3.70
C ASP A 72 0.53 -19.65 -4.46
N SER A 73 1.05 -20.73 -3.90
CA SER A 73 2.13 -21.53 -4.48
C SER A 73 1.56 -22.91 -4.75
N VAL A 74 1.68 -23.38 -5.99
CA VAL A 74 1.37 -24.77 -6.38
C VAL A 74 2.31 -25.76 -5.73
#